data_AF-A0A8S2ZN84-F1
#
_entry.id   AF-A0A8S2ZN84-F1
#
_cell.length_a   1.000
_cell.length_b   1.000
_cell.length_c   1.000
_cell.angle_alpha   90.00
_cell.angle_beta   90.00
_cell.angle_gamma   90.00
#
_symmetry.space_group_name_H-M   'P 1'
#
loop_
_entity.id
_entity.type
_entity.pdbx_description
1 polymer ?
#
loop_
_entity_poly.entity_id
_entity_poly.type
_entity_poly.pdbx_seq_one_letter_code
_entity_poly.pdbx_strand_id
1 'polypeptide(L)' 'FCQWTFLTDGNLNWTRNQGATLTAETGPQFDVTTHTNQGWYIYLETSYPVKLNDTARLL' A
#
# COMPACT_ATOMS: atom_id res chain seq x y z
N PHE A 1 13.07 0.27 -6.33
CA PHE A 1 12.02 1.25 -6.63
C PHE A 1 12.46 2.08 -7.80
N CYS A 2 11.58 2.35 -8.76
CA CYS A 2 11.85 3.07 -10.00
C CYS A 2 12.07 4.58 -9.78
N GLN A 3 12.88 4.94 -8.77
CA GLN A 3 13.09 6.29 -8.24
C GLN A 3 11.85 6.96 -7.65
N TRP A 4 10.80 6.17 -7.37
CA TRP A 4 9.58 6.69 -6.77
C TRP A 4 9.83 7.14 -5.33
N THR A 5 9.30 8.30 -4.97
CA THR A 5 9.45 8.91 -3.65
C THR A 5 8.11 9.01 -2.95
N PHE A 6 8.01 8.35 -1.80
CA PHE A 6 6.87 8.47 -0.90
C PHE A 6 6.93 9.82 -0.19
N LEU A 7 5.94 10.67 -0.43
CA LEU A 7 5.82 11.93 0.29
C LEU A 7 5.02 11.70 1.57
N THR A 8 5.53 12.24 2.68
CA THR A 8 4.90 12.16 4.01
C THR A 8 4.15 13.44 4.38
N ASP A 9 3.81 14.27 3.39
CA ASP A 9 3.11 15.54 3.55
C ASP A 9 1.58 15.39 3.53
N GLY A 10 1.09 14.19 3.20
CA GLY A 10 -0.31 13.80 3.31
C GLY A 10 -0.67 13.22 4.68
N ASN A 11 -1.92 12.78 4.81
CA ASN A 11 -2.45 12.11 6.00
C ASN A 11 -2.10 10.62 6.05
N LEU A 12 -1.88 10.03 4.88
CA LEU A 12 -1.58 8.61 4.70
C LEU A 12 -0.22 8.43 4.02
N ASN A 13 0.41 7.30 4.32
CA ASN A 13 1.66 6.90 3.70
C ASN A 13 1.43 5.67 2.83
N TRP A 14 1.96 5.72 1.60
CA TRP A 14 2.06 4.53 0.77
C TRP A 14 2.89 3.46 1.47
N THR A 15 2.36 2.24 1.47
CA THR A 15 3.01 1.09 2.10
C THR A 15 3.40 0.10 1.03
N ARG A 16 4.63 -0.42 1.12
CA ARG A 16 5.08 -1.54 0.30
C ARG A 16 4.98 -2.82 1.10
N ASN A 17 4.34 -3.84 0.56
CA ASN A 17 4.12 -5.10 1.25
C ASN A 17 4.39 -6.32 0.36
N GLN A 18 4.58 -7.47 1.00
CA GLN A 18 4.58 -8.80 0.40
C GLN A 18 3.54 -9.67 1.11
N GLY A 19 2.91 -10.59 0.39
CA GLY A 19 1.87 -11.43 0.97
C GLY A 19 0.57 -10.67 1.27
N ALA A 20 -0.27 -11.23 2.14
CA ALA A 20 -1.53 -10.61 2.53
C ALA A 20 -1.33 -9.30 3.31
N THR A 21 -2.32 -8.41 3.25
CA THR A 21 -2.34 -7.21 4.09
C THR A 21 -2.68 -7.58 5.55
N LEU A 22 -2.40 -6.66 6.48
CA LEU A 22 -2.69 -6.88 7.91
C LEU A 22 -4.19 -6.87 8.21
N THR A 23 -4.97 -6.10 7.45
CA THR A 23 -6.42 -6.03 7.63
C THR A 23 -7.06 -7.21 6.92
N ALA A 24 -7.75 -8.05 7.70
CA ALA A 24 -8.42 -9.25 7.19
C ALA A 24 -9.43 -8.89 6.09
N GLU A 25 -9.58 -9.79 5.11
CA GLU A 25 -10.46 -9.62 3.96
C GLU A 25 -10.16 -8.37 3.11
N THR A 26 -8.93 -7.85 3.17
CA THR A 26 -8.49 -6.73 2.32
C THR A 26 -7.20 -7.02 1.57
N GLY A 27 -7.02 -6.31 0.46
CA GLY A 27 -5.82 -6.38 -0.37
C GLY A 27 -5.58 -7.76 -1.00
N PRO A 28 -4.46 -7.91 -1.74
CA PRO A 28 -4.18 -9.15 -2.44
C PRO A 28 -3.40 -10.13 -1.56
N GLN A 29 -3.54 -11.43 -1.84
CA GLN A 29 -2.70 -12.46 -1.22
C GLN A 29 -1.25 -12.39 -1.73
N PHE A 30 -1.03 -12.01 -2.99
CA PHE A 30 0.26 -11.90 -3.68
C PHE A 30 0.26 -10.76 -4.69
N ASP A 31 1.44 -10.28 -5.11
CA ASP A 31 1.51 -9.31 -6.20
C ASP A 31 1.14 -9.92 -7.56
N VAL A 32 0.84 -9.06 -8.53
CA VAL A 32 0.51 -9.46 -9.91
C VAL A 32 1.76 -9.81 -10.73
N THR A 33 2.96 -9.40 -10.32
CA THR A 33 4.15 -9.66 -11.13
C THR A 33 4.68 -11.08 -10.93
N THR A 34 4.69 -11.57 -9.69
CA THR A 34 5.23 -12.90 -9.37
C THR A 34 4.15 -13.93 -9.08
N HIS A 35 2.95 -13.49 -8.66
CA HIS A 35 1.88 -14.38 -8.18
C HIS A 35 2.34 -15.28 -7.00
N THR A 36 3.33 -14.81 -6.23
CA THR A 36 3.86 -15.51 -5.04
C THR A 36 4.02 -14.56 -3.86
N ASN A 37 4.28 -15.11 -2.67
CA ASN A 37 4.58 -14.32 -1.46
C ASN A 37 5.93 -13.59 -1.50
N GLN A 38 6.73 -13.79 -2.56
CA GLN A 38 8.01 -13.11 -2.75
C GLN A 38 7.87 -11.84 -3.59
N GLY A 39 6.73 -11.66 -4.24
CA GLY A 39 6.38 -10.46 -4.99
C GLY A 39 6.09 -9.26 -4.11
N TRP A 40 6.12 -8.08 -4.72
CA TRP A 40 5.94 -6.81 -4.02
C TRP A 40 4.86 -5.98 -4.67
N TYR A 41 3.99 -5.41 -3.85
CA TYR A 41 3.03 -4.40 -4.28
C TYR A 41 3.09 -3.19 -3.34
N ILE A 42 2.52 -2.08 -3.81
CA ILE A 42 2.29 -0.88 -3.02
C ILE A 42 0.79 -0.67 -2.87
N TYR A 43 0.37 -0.21 -1.70
CA TYR A 43 -1.04 0.06 -1.42
C TYR A 43 -1.19 1.17 -0.39
N LEU A 44 -2.41 1.66 -0.25
CA LEU A 44 -2.84 2.52 0.86
C LEU A 44 -3.74 1.70 1.77
N GLU A 45 -3.40 1.65 3.06
CA GLU A 45 -4.29 1.11 4.07
C GLU A 45 -5.34 2.16 4.40
N THR A 46 -6.57 1.96 3.92
CA THR A 46 -7.69 2.88 4.10
C THR A 46 -8.73 2.36 5.08
N SER A 47 -8.43 1.27 5.79
CA SER A 47 -9.27 0.77 6.88
C SER A 47 -9.31 1.78 8.03
N TYR A 48 -10.32 1.64 8.90
CA TYR A 48 -10.50 2.55 10.03
C TYR A 48 -9.21 2.68 10.87
N PRO A 49 -8.76 3.91 11.24
CA PRO A 49 -9.51 5.17 11.24
C PRO A 49 -9.11 6.19 10.14
N VAL A 50 -9.10 5.82 8.86
CA VAL A 50 -8.94 6.81 7.77
C VAL A 50 -10.18 7.69 7.62
N LYS A 51 -9.98 8.99 7.32
CA LYS A 51 -11.03 10.00 7.18
C LYS A 51 -11.28 10.35 5.71
N LEU A 52 -12.48 10.85 5.44
CA LEU A 52 -12.79 11.43 4.14
C LEU A 52 -11.82 12.58 3.84
N ASN A 53 -11.28 12.59 2.62
CA ASN A 53 -10.28 13.54 2.12
C ASN A 53 -8.85 13.37 2.68
N ASP A 54 -8.55 12.28 3.40
CA ASP A 54 -7.16 11.92 3.66
C ASP A 54 -6.42 11.64 2.34
N THR A 55 -5.21 12.18 2.21
CA THR A 55 -4.41 12.07 0.99
C THR A 55 -3.08 11.38 1.22
N ALA A 56 -2.55 10.76 0.16
CA ALA A 56 -1.18 10.29 0.07
C ALA A 56 -0.62 10.67 -1.30
N ARG A 57 0.68 10.95 -1.37
CA ARG A 57 1.34 11.35 -2.62
C ARG A 57 2.57 10.48 -2.88
N LEU A 58 2.79 10.25 -4.17
CA LEU A 58 3.86 9.43 -4.73
C LEU A 58 4.39 10.18 -5.94
N LEU A 59 5.69 10.45 -5.95
CA LEU A 59 6.39 11.03 -7.10
C LEU A 59 7.18 9.97 -7.83
#